data_AF-A0AAD7G4K4-F1
#
_entry.id   AF-A0AAD7G4K4-F1
#
_cell.length_a   1.000
_cell.length_b   1.000
_cell.length_c   1.000
_cell.angle_alpha   90.00
_cell.angle_beta   90.00
_cell.angle_gamma   90.00
#
_symmetry.space_group_name_H-M   'P 1'
#
loop_
_entity.id
_entity.type
_entity.pdbx_description
1 polymer ?
#
loop_
_entity_poly.entity_id
_entity_poly.type
_entity_poly.pdbx_seq_one_letter_code
_entity_poly.pdbx_strand_id
1 'polypeptide(L)'
;MNDSAEADSQNSNFILDLARLAVCTIAPVVSIWLLLRRTFTSNTVATIPGPSSRSRIYGTSVSLLQNSGTQTSLVGKMPQLVLPDHYGEYEFQWQKRYGPLYRVKGCFGEDHLVVSDPQALRQLFNDPSIIRPPSLSKTAHLVFGEESVFCVEGEEHRNLRAAMSTGFSGRTVRTFLPVFVDVAEKVNSPSNTIVHE
;
A
#
# COMPACT_ATOMS: atom_id res chain seq x y z
N MET A 1 -52.27 -42.42 5.99
CA MET A 1 -51.13 -41.85 6.76
C MET A 1 -49.84 -41.75 5.95
N ASN A 2 -49.71 -42.42 4.80
CA ASN A 2 -48.51 -42.35 3.95
C ASN A 2 -48.52 -41.13 2.99
N ASP A 3 -49.67 -40.79 2.41
CA ASP A 3 -49.79 -39.73 1.39
C ASP A 3 -49.50 -38.31 1.93
N SER A 4 -49.76 -38.07 3.21
CA SER A 4 -49.50 -36.77 3.85
C SER A 4 -48.01 -36.52 4.08
N ALA A 5 -47.24 -37.58 4.35
CA ALA A 5 -45.79 -37.48 4.56
C ALA A 5 -45.02 -37.33 3.24
N GLU A 6 -45.53 -37.92 2.16
CA GLU A 6 -44.95 -37.81 0.82
C GLU A 6 -45.16 -36.42 0.22
N ALA A 7 -46.33 -35.80 0.44
CA ALA A 7 -46.61 -34.42 0.04
C ALA A 7 -45.71 -33.39 0.76
N ASP A 8 -45.45 -33.58 2.07
CA ASP A 8 -44.56 -32.71 2.84
C ASP A 8 -43.08 -32.87 2.43
N SER A 9 -42.65 -34.10 2.11
CA SER A 9 -41.32 -34.37 1.54
C SER A 9 -41.16 -33.71 0.16
N GLN A 10 -42.17 -33.79 -0.70
CA GLN A 10 -42.10 -33.21 -2.04
C GLN A 10 -42.11 -31.67 -2.02
N ASN A 11 -42.86 -31.07 -1.09
CA ASN A 11 -42.87 -29.62 -0.88
C ASN A 11 -41.54 -29.11 -0.30
N SER A 12 -40.95 -29.82 0.66
CA SER A 12 -39.63 -29.43 1.23
C SER A 12 -38.49 -29.52 0.21
N ASN A 13 -38.48 -30.53 -0.65
CA ASN A 13 -37.50 -30.65 -1.75
C ASN A 13 -37.68 -29.54 -2.80
N PHE A 14 -38.93 -29.16 -3.11
CA PHE A 14 -39.24 -28.06 -4.02
C PHE A 14 -38.75 -26.70 -3.48
N ILE A 15 -38.93 -26.46 -2.18
CA ILE A 15 -38.43 -25.26 -1.49
C ILE A 15 -36.89 -25.23 -1.51
N LEU A 16 -36.23 -26.38 -1.29
CA LEU A 16 -34.76 -26.48 -1.31
C LEU A 16 -34.18 -26.27 -2.72
N ASP A 17 -34.81 -26.77 -3.77
CA ASP A 17 -34.37 -26.56 -5.16
C ASP A 17 -34.59 -25.11 -5.62
N LEU A 18 -35.69 -24.48 -5.22
CA LEU A 18 -35.92 -23.04 -5.43
C LEU A 18 -34.85 -22.18 -4.74
N ALA A 19 -34.50 -22.52 -3.50
CA ALA A 19 -33.45 -21.84 -2.75
C ALA A 19 -32.06 -22.01 -3.42
N ARG A 20 -31.75 -23.20 -3.91
CA ARG A 20 -30.50 -23.49 -4.64
C ARG A 20 -30.39 -22.72 -5.95
N LEU A 21 -31.47 -22.64 -6.73
CA LEU A 21 -31.54 -21.85 -7.96
C LEU A 21 -31.40 -20.35 -7.71
N ALA A 22 -32.03 -19.84 -6.65
CA ALA A 22 -31.91 -18.44 -6.27
C ALA A 22 -30.47 -18.08 -5.86
N VAL A 23 -29.81 -18.92 -5.06
CA VAL A 23 -28.40 -18.69 -4.69
C VAL A 23 -27.47 -18.73 -5.91
N CYS A 24 -27.69 -19.67 -6.84
CA CYS A 24 -26.88 -19.83 -8.05
C CYS A 24 -26.99 -18.64 -9.03
N THR A 25 -28.09 -17.88 -8.99
CA THR A 25 -28.31 -16.72 -9.87
C THR A 25 -27.98 -15.39 -9.19
N ILE A 26 -28.32 -15.23 -7.93
CA ILE A 26 -28.11 -13.99 -7.18
C ILE A 26 -26.63 -13.81 -6.83
N ALA A 27 -25.93 -14.87 -6.40
CA ALA A 27 -24.51 -14.78 -6.03
C ALA A 27 -23.60 -14.30 -7.17
N PRO A 28 -23.67 -14.83 -8.41
CA PRO A 28 -22.85 -14.31 -9.50
C PRO A 28 -23.29 -12.92 -9.94
N VAL A 29 -24.58 -12.58 -9.91
CA VAL A 29 -25.05 -11.22 -10.27
C VAL A 29 -24.56 -10.19 -9.25
N VAL A 30 -24.61 -10.50 -7.95
CA VAL A 30 -24.07 -9.64 -6.89
C VAL A 30 -22.55 -9.58 -6.98
N SER A 31 -21.87 -10.70 -7.24
CA SER A 31 -20.41 -10.73 -7.43
C SER A 31 -19.99 -9.89 -8.65
N ILE A 32 -20.66 -10.04 -9.79
CA ILE A 32 -20.45 -9.24 -11.01
C ILE A 32 -20.77 -7.78 -10.74
N TRP A 33 -21.87 -7.46 -10.04
CA TRP A 33 -22.20 -6.08 -9.68
C TRP A 33 -21.19 -5.49 -8.70
N LEU A 34 -20.66 -6.24 -7.74
CA LEU A 34 -19.59 -5.80 -6.85
C LEU A 34 -18.27 -5.61 -7.60
N LEU A 35 -17.94 -6.47 -8.56
CA LEU A 35 -16.78 -6.35 -9.43
C LEU A 35 -16.91 -5.14 -10.36
N LEU A 36 -18.09 -4.94 -10.96
CA LEU A 36 -18.40 -3.77 -11.77
C LEU A 36 -18.40 -2.52 -10.89
N ARG A 37 -19.04 -2.52 -9.72
CA ARG A 37 -19.02 -1.38 -8.80
C ARG A 37 -17.60 -1.03 -8.37
N ARG A 38 -16.78 -2.02 -8.02
CA ARG A 38 -15.36 -1.82 -7.65
C ARG A 38 -14.53 -1.25 -8.81
N THR A 39 -14.90 -1.52 -10.06
CA THR A 39 -14.19 -1.04 -11.25
C THR A 39 -14.79 0.22 -11.87
N PHE A 40 -16.02 0.60 -11.52
CA PHE A 40 -16.82 1.58 -12.27
C PHE A 40 -17.33 2.76 -11.44
N THR A 41 -17.11 2.82 -10.11
CA THR A 41 -17.31 4.08 -9.39
C THR A 41 -16.35 5.12 -9.96
N SER A 42 -16.91 6.14 -10.61
CA SER A 42 -16.14 7.26 -11.15
C SER A 42 -15.47 8.01 -10.03
N ASN A 43 -14.15 7.85 -9.92
CA ASN A 43 -13.35 8.54 -8.94
C ASN A 43 -13.11 9.98 -9.43
N THR A 44 -13.39 10.99 -8.60
CA THR A 44 -12.94 12.38 -8.81
C THR A 44 -11.42 12.46 -9.06
N VAL A 45 -10.69 11.48 -8.54
CA VAL A 45 -9.25 11.26 -8.72
C VAL A 45 -8.88 11.01 -10.19
N ALA A 46 -9.79 10.53 -11.05
CA ALA A 46 -9.51 10.27 -12.46
C ALA A 46 -9.19 11.54 -13.27
N THR A 47 -9.67 12.70 -12.81
CA THR A 47 -9.44 14.02 -13.42
C THR A 47 -8.01 14.54 -13.16
N ILE A 48 -7.30 13.96 -12.19
CA ILE A 48 -5.95 14.40 -11.81
C ILE A 48 -4.94 13.98 -12.89
N PRO A 49 -4.10 14.91 -13.37
CA PRO A 49 -3.09 14.61 -14.38
C PRO A 49 -2.06 13.62 -13.86
N GLY A 50 -1.45 12.85 -14.76
CA GLY A 50 -0.43 11.90 -14.37
C GLY A 50 0.09 11.09 -15.54
N PRO A 51 1.19 10.35 -15.35
CA PRO A 51 1.70 9.45 -16.37
C PRO A 51 0.63 8.44 -16.79
N SER A 52 0.30 8.43 -18.08
CA SER A 52 -0.61 7.45 -18.66
C SER A 52 -0.03 6.04 -18.48
N SER A 53 -0.78 5.12 -17.86
CA SER A 53 -0.52 3.69 -17.93
C SER A 53 -1.31 3.09 -19.10
N ARG A 54 -0.65 2.31 -19.97
CA ARG A 54 -1.28 1.65 -21.12
C ARG A 54 -2.00 0.33 -20.76
N SER A 55 -1.77 -0.22 -19.56
CA SER A 55 -2.44 -1.44 -19.08
C SER A 55 -3.56 -1.12 -18.07
N ARG A 56 -4.76 -1.67 -18.30
CA ARG A 56 -5.94 -1.54 -17.41
C ARG A 56 -6.09 -2.67 -16.39
N ILE A 57 -5.47 -3.82 -16.63
CA ILE A 57 -5.75 -5.09 -15.93
C ILE A 57 -4.52 -5.55 -15.14
N TYR A 58 -3.35 -5.51 -15.79
CA TYR A 58 -2.06 -5.77 -15.15
C TYR A 58 -1.48 -4.45 -14.68
N GLY A 59 -2.00 -3.96 -13.58
CA GLY A 59 -1.11 -3.21 -12.72
C GLY A 59 -0.11 -4.23 -12.14
N THR A 60 1.11 -4.17 -12.66
CA THR A 60 2.39 -4.53 -12.02
C THR A 60 2.39 -5.72 -11.04
N SER A 61 2.67 -6.95 -11.49
CA SER A 61 3.14 -7.98 -10.53
C SER A 61 4.02 -9.09 -11.10
N VAL A 62 4.70 -8.89 -12.25
CA VAL A 62 5.67 -9.87 -12.74
C VAL A 62 6.82 -9.17 -13.47
N SER A 63 7.84 -8.75 -12.73
CA SER A 63 9.19 -8.57 -13.26
C SER A 63 10.20 -8.48 -12.12
N LEU A 64 10.36 -9.56 -11.36
CA LEU A 64 11.55 -9.74 -10.51
C LEU A 64 12.74 -10.31 -11.30
N LEU A 65 12.64 -10.51 -12.62
CA LEU A 65 13.65 -11.24 -13.39
C LEU A 65 13.96 -10.69 -14.80
N GLN A 66 13.91 -9.38 -15.05
CA GLN A 66 14.44 -8.91 -16.33
C GLN A 66 15.18 -7.58 -16.24
N ASN A 67 16.50 -7.70 -16.03
CA ASN A 67 17.49 -6.77 -16.53
C ASN A 67 17.39 -6.69 -18.06
N SER A 68 16.47 -5.90 -18.58
CA SER A 68 16.49 -5.51 -19.99
C SER A 68 15.96 -4.10 -20.13
N GLY A 69 16.80 -3.19 -20.62
CA GLY A 69 16.53 -1.76 -20.84
C GLY A 69 15.47 -1.45 -21.91
N THR A 70 14.41 -2.26 -22.02
CA THR A 70 13.27 -2.02 -22.89
C THR A 70 12.02 -1.85 -22.03
N GLN A 71 11.60 -0.59 -21.84
CA GLN A 71 10.32 -0.28 -21.22
C GLN A 71 9.20 -0.74 -22.15
N THR A 72 8.76 -1.99 -22.00
CA THR A 72 7.65 -2.53 -22.78
C THR A 72 6.34 -1.85 -22.39
N SER A 73 5.51 -1.58 -23.39
CA SER A 73 4.21 -0.88 -23.27
C SER A 73 3.20 -1.56 -22.32
N LEU A 74 3.50 -2.77 -21.82
CA LEU A 74 2.66 -3.56 -20.92
C LEU A 74 2.99 -3.33 -19.44
N VAL A 75 4.16 -2.80 -19.13
CA VAL A 75 4.61 -2.54 -17.75
C VAL A 75 4.16 -1.13 -17.35
N GLY A 76 3.36 -1.03 -16.29
CA GLY A 76 2.95 0.25 -15.70
C GLY A 76 4.17 1.03 -15.19
N LYS A 77 4.03 2.33 -14.94
CA LYS A 77 5.16 3.19 -14.51
C LYS A 77 5.47 3.15 -12.99
N MET A 78 4.91 2.17 -12.27
CA MET A 78 5.08 2.03 -10.82
C MET A 78 6.49 1.55 -10.41
N PRO A 79 7.14 0.60 -11.12
CA PRO A 79 8.49 0.15 -10.76
C PRO A 79 9.53 1.26 -10.71
N GLN A 80 9.38 2.29 -11.55
CA GLN A 80 10.23 3.48 -11.57
C GLN A 80 10.16 4.29 -10.26
N LEU A 81 9.09 4.15 -9.47
CA LEU A 81 8.97 4.76 -8.14
C LEU A 81 9.44 3.83 -7.02
N VAL A 82 9.14 2.54 -7.14
CA VAL A 82 9.38 1.58 -6.04
C VAL A 82 10.83 1.13 -6.01
N LEU A 83 11.43 0.93 -7.19
CA LEU A 83 12.80 0.43 -7.36
C LEU A 83 13.53 1.26 -8.43
N PRO A 84 13.75 2.56 -8.19
CA PRO A 84 14.54 3.38 -9.11
C PRO A 84 16.02 3.06 -9.00
N ASP A 85 16.74 3.14 -10.12
CA ASP A 85 18.21 3.19 -10.11
C ASP A 85 18.73 4.43 -9.36
N HIS A 86 18.00 5.54 -9.49
CA HIS A 86 18.28 6.83 -8.84
C HIS A 86 17.01 7.42 -8.23
N TYR A 87 16.97 7.49 -6.89
CA TYR A 87 15.83 8.05 -6.16
C TYR A 87 15.59 9.53 -6.53
N GLY A 88 14.34 9.89 -6.78
CA GLY A 88 13.92 11.26 -7.09
C GLY A 88 13.88 11.61 -8.57
N GLU A 89 14.57 10.86 -9.44
CA GLU A 89 14.65 11.19 -10.88
C GLU A 89 13.27 11.24 -11.53
N TYR A 90 12.46 10.19 -11.33
CA TYR A 90 11.14 10.08 -11.93
C TYR A 90 10.11 10.97 -11.23
N GLU A 91 10.19 11.09 -9.90
CA GLU A 91 9.32 11.94 -9.10
C GLU A 91 9.47 13.41 -9.48
N PHE A 92 10.70 13.94 -9.55
CA PHE A 92 10.94 15.33 -9.93
C PHE A 92 10.55 15.59 -11.39
N GLN A 93 10.82 14.67 -12.31
CA GLN A 93 10.39 14.80 -13.71
C GLN A 93 8.86 14.87 -13.84
N TRP A 94 8.13 14.01 -13.12
CA TRP A 94 6.67 14.00 -13.17
C TRP A 94 6.06 15.17 -12.42
N GLN A 95 6.64 15.57 -11.29
CA GLN A 95 6.24 16.78 -10.58
C GLN A 95 6.39 18.03 -11.47
N LYS A 96 7.49 18.14 -12.23
CA LYS A 96 7.70 19.24 -13.19
C LYS A 96 6.68 19.23 -14.32
N ARG A 97 6.23 18.05 -14.75
CA ARG A 97 5.32 17.88 -15.91
C ARG A 97 3.84 18.00 -15.55
N TYR A 98 3.42 17.42 -14.43
CA TYR A 98 2.01 17.31 -14.03
C TYR A 98 1.66 18.21 -12.83
N GLY A 99 2.67 18.79 -12.17
CA GLY A 99 2.50 19.68 -11.03
C GLY A 99 2.67 18.97 -9.69
N PRO A 100 2.35 19.67 -8.59
CA PRO A 100 2.54 19.18 -7.21
C PRO A 100 1.55 18.08 -6.80
N LEU A 101 0.56 17.77 -7.63
CA LEU A 101 -0.42 16.72 -7.41
C LEU A 101 -0.57 15.91 -8.69
N TYR A 102 -0.16 14.65 -8.66
CA TYR A 102 -0.30 13.79 -9.83
C TYR A 102 -0.65 12.35 -9.46
N ARG A 103 -1.30 11.68 -10.41
CA ARG A 103 -1.82 10.33 -10.23
C ARG A 103 -0.96 9.30 -10.95
N VAL A 104 -0.63 8.21 -10.26
CA VAL A 104 0.09 7.07 -10.81
C VAL A 104 -0.78 5.83 -10.68
N LYS A 105 -0.92 5.09 -11.78
CA LYS A 105 -1.63 3.81 -11.77
C LYS A 105 -0.74 2.71 -11.21
N GLY A 106 -1.20 2.07 -10.15
CA GLY A 106 -0.58 0.93 -9.52
C GLY A 106 -1.19 -0.39 -9.93
N CYS A 107 -1.02 -1.39 -9.08
CA CYS A 107 -1.41 -2.77 -9.34
C CYS A 107 -2.94 -2.90 -9.51
N PHE A 108 -3.42 -3.79 -10.38
CA PHE A 108 -4.87 -4.04 -10.57
C PHE A 108 -5.75 -2.78 -10.82
N GLY A 109 -5.18 -1.71 -11.38
CA GLY A 109 -5.90 -0.47 -11.66
C GLY A 109 -6.05 0.46 -10.45
N GLU A 110 -5.39 0.16 -9.32
CA GLU A 110 -5.32 1.04 -8.14
C GLU A 110 -4.74 2.41 -8.51
N ASP A 111 -5.31 3.46 -7.91
CA ASP A 111 -4.85 4.83 -8.09
C ASP A 111 -3.97 5.22 -6.91
N HIS A 112 -2.70 5.50 -7.16
CA HIS A 112 -1.79 6.11 -6.20
C HIS A 112 -1.71 7.60 -6.49
N LEU A 113 -1.88 8.40 -5.46
CA LEU A 113 -1.78 9.84 -5.55
C LEU A 113 -0.45 10.29 -4.95
N VAL A 114 0.34 11.03 -5.72
CA VAL A 114 1.53 11.70 -5.20
C VAL A 114 1.18 13.14 -4.92
N VAL A 115 1.33 13.51 -3.65
CA VAL A 115 1.00 14.85 -3.12
C VAL A 115 2.30 15.50 -2.66
N SER A 116 2.62 16.65 -3.25
CA SER A 116 3.82 17.44 -2.91
C SER A 116 3.47 18.85 -2.40
N ASP A 117 2.19 19.22 -2.40
CA ASP A 117 1.75 20.50 -1.86
C ASP A 117 1.76 20.48 -0.32
N PRO A 118 2.48 21.39 0.36
CA PRO A 118 2.53 21.43 1.83
C PRO A 118 1.16 21.68 2.47
N GLN A 119 0.25 22.42 1.82
CA GLN A 119 -1.08 22.65 2.38
C GLN A 119 -1.92 21.38 2.36
N ALA A 120 -1.95 20.68 1.22
CA ALA A 120 -2.59 19.38 1.09
C ALA A 120 -1.98 18.33 2.04
N LEU A 121 -0.66 18.26 2.17
CA LEU A 121 0.01 17.33 3.08
C LEU A 121 -0.37 17.59 4.55
N ARG A 122 -0.45 18.85 4.97
CA ARG A 122 -0.88 19.18 6.33
C ARG A 122 -2.30 18.70 6.61
N GLN A 123 -3.21 18.83 5.65
CA GLN A 123 -4.57 18.31 5.79
C GLN A 123 -4.56 16.78 5.83
N LEU A 124 -3.82 16.14 4.93
CA LEU A 124 -3.69 14.68 4.83
C LEU A 124 -3.17 14.05 6.13
N PHE A 125 -2.11 14.61 6.73
CA PHE A 125 -1.52 14.06 7.94
C PHE A 125 -2.33 14.32 9.21
N ASN A 126 -3.26 15.29 9.19
CA ASN A 126 -4.13 15.59 10.32
C ASN A 126 -5.48 14.89 10.24
N ASP A 127 -5.82 14.28 9.09
CA ASP A 127 -7.08 13.59 8.89
C ASP A 127 -7.00 12.14 9.44
N PRO A 128 -7.76 11.80 10.51
CA PRO A 128 -7.73 10.46 11.09
C PRO A 128 -8.43 9.41 10.22
N SER A 129 -9.16 9.81 9.18
CA SER A 129 -9.82 8.88 8.25
C SER A 129 -8.82 8.20 7.30
N ILE A 130 -7.61 8.76 7.19
CA ILE A 130 -6.58 8.27 6.30
C ILE A 130 -5.79 7.19 7.02
N ILE A 131 -6.11 5.95 6.69
CA ILE A 131 -5.46 4.75 7.22
C ILE A 131 -4.31 4.30 6.34
N ARG A 132 -3.30 3.67 6.94
CA ARG A 132 -2.22 3.05 6.18
C ARG A 132 -2.75 1.90 5.34
N PRO A 133 -2.21 1.71 4.12
CA PRO A 133 -2.63 0.58 3.29
C PRO A 133 -2.24 -0.74 3.98
N PRO A 134 -3.10 -1.77 3.92
CA PRO A 134 -2.85 -3.06 4.57
C PRO A 134 -1.55 -3.75 4.16
N SER A 135 -1.06 -3.48 2.93
CA SER A 135 0.21 -4.00 2.45
C SER A 135 1.40 -3.47 3.25
N LEU A 136 1.46 -2.15 3.50
CA LEU A 136 2.52 -1.54 4.30
C LEU A 136 2.45 -1.96 5.76
N SER A 137 1.24 -2.08 6.33
CA SER A 137 1.05 -2.54 7.70
C SER A 137 1.57 -3.97 7.90
N LYS A 138 1.26 -4.90 6.98
CA LYS A 138 1.78 -6.28 7.06
C LYS A 138 3.30 -6.35 6.99
N THR A 139 3.92 -5.61 6.07
CA THR A 139 5.38 -5.57 5.98
C THR A 139 6.00 -4.99 7.25
N ALA A 140 5.41 -3.94 7.81
CA ALA A 140 5.87 -3.35 9.07
C ALA A 140 5.75 -4.35 10.24
N HIS A 141 4.65 -5.09 10.35
CA HIS A 141 4.46 -6.12 11.37
C HIS A 141 5.54 -7.21 11.29
N LEU A 142 5.90 -7.65 10.06
CA LEU A 142 6.91 -8.68 9.87
C LEU A 142 8.33 -8.21 10.26
N VAL A 143 8.64 -6.94 10.03
CA VAL A 143 9.99 -6.39 10.28
C VAL A 143 10.16 -5.95 11.74
N PHE A 144 9.15 -5.28 12.29
CA PHE A 144 9.26 -4.62 13.60
C PHE A 144 8.46 -5.31 14.71
N GLY A 145 7.55 -6.24 14.38
CA GLY A 145 6.60 -6.85 15.30
C GLY A 145 5.29 -6.07 15.41
N GLU A 146 4.24 -6.76 15.84
CA GLU A 146 2.86 -6.25 15.90
C GLU A 146 2.71 -5.07 16.88
N GLU A 147 3.33 -5.15 18.06
CA GLU A 147 3.26 -4.12 19.12
C GLU A 147 4.29 -2.98 18.94
N SER A 148 4.92 -2.89 17.77
CA SER A 148 5.91 -1.86 17.52
C SER A 148 5.28 -0.49 17.26
N VAL A 149 6.02 0.58 17.58
CA VAL A 149 5.60 1.96 17.30
C VAL A 149 5.32 2.21 15.81
N PHE A 150 5.85 1.39 14.91
CA PHE A 150 5.63 1.51 13.46
C PHE A 150 4.27 0.93 13.03
N CYS A 151 3.62 0.16 13.90
CA CYS A 151 2.49 -0.68 13.56
C CYS A 151 1.21 -0.28 14.29
N VAL A 152 1.32 0.09 15.57
CA VAL A 152 0.18 0.57 16.34
C VAL A 152 -0.30 1.94 15.84
N GLU A 153 -1.59 2.23 16.04
CA GLU A 153 -2.23 3.50 15.64
C GLU A 153 -3.00 4.13 16.82
N GLY A 154 -3.39 5.40 16.69
CA GLY A 154 -4.21 6.09 17.71
C GLY A 154 -3.50 6.34 19.05
N GLU A 155 -4.22 6.11 20.15
CA GLU A 155 -3.74 6.39 21.51
C GLU A 155 -2.58 5.48 21.94
N GLU A 156 -2.55 4.22 21.48
CA GLU A 156 -1.45 3.31 21.76
C GLU A 156 -0.14 3.83 21.12
N HIS A 157 -0.23 4.22 19.85
CA HIS A 157 0.89 4.88 19.16
C HIS A 157 1.35 6.15 19.87
N ARG A 158 0.40 6.97 20.36
CA ARG A 158 0.71 8.20 21.11
C ARG A 158 1.48 7.89 22.40
N ASN A 159 1.07 6.87 23.15
CA ASN A 159 1.72 6.47 24.40
C ASN A 159 3.13 5.90 24.16
N LEU A 160 3.28 4.99 23.19
CA LEU A 160 4.59 4.46 22.81
C LEU A 160 5.54 5.55 22.32
N ARG A 161 5.04 6.47 21.48
CA ARG A 161 5.82 7.61 20.99
C ARG A 161 6.23 8.55 22.12
N ALA A 162 5.35 8.81 23.08
CA ALA A 162 5.66 9.66 24.24
C ALA A 162 6.77 9.05 25.09
N ALA A 163 6.68 7.75 25.40
CA ALA A 163 7.72 7.04 26.12
C ALA A 163 9.07 7.10 25.39
N MET A 164 9.08 6.82 24.08
CA MET A 164 10.28 6.85 23.24
C MET A 164 10.89 8.26 23.13
N SER A 165 10.07 9.30 23.01
CA SER A 165 10.53 10.69 22.81
C SER A 165 11.42 11.21 23.94
N THR A 166 11.36 10.61 25.14
CA THR A 166 12.22 10.97 26.27
C THR A 166 13.71 10.70 25.99
N GLY A 167 14.03 9.61 25.27
CA GLY A 167 15.38 9.27 24.84
C GLY A 167 15.91 10.17 23.71
N PHE A 168 15.01 10.78 22.94
CA PHE A 168 15.33 11.69 21.83
C PHE A 168 15.21 13.17 22.22
N SER A 169 15.28 13.49 23.51
CA SER A 169 15.30 14.88 23.95
C SER A 169 16.58 15.59 23.48
N GLY A 170 16.51 16.91 23.23
CA GLY A 170 17.69 17.67 22.79
C GLY A 170 18.88 17.62 23.77
N ARG A 171 18.64 17.38 25.07
CA ARG A 171 19.71 17.18 26.05
C ARG A 171 20.34 15.79 25.88
N THR A 172 19.52 14.74 25.77
CA THR A 172 19.97 13.36 25.58
C THR A 172 20.73 13.19 24.25
N VAL A 173 20.24 13.80 23.17
CA VAL A 173 20.91 13.75 21.86
C VAL A 173 22.32 14.35 21.92
N ARG A 174 22.52 15.46 22.65
CA ARG A 174 23.86 16.07 22.82
C ARG A 174 24.81 15.16 23.60
N THR A 175 24.32 14.35 24.53
CA THR A 175 25.16 13.40 25.26
C THR A 175 25.69 12.25 24.39
N PHE A 176 25.02 11.93 23.27
CA PHE A 176 25.48 10.90 22.34
C PHE A 176 26.55 11.41 21.36
N LEU A 177 26.70 12.71 21.17
CA LEU A 177 27.67 13.30 20.24
C LEU A 177 29.11 12.76 20.41
N PRO A 178 29.72 12.75 21.62
CA PRO A 178 31.08 12.23 21.78
C PRO A 178 31.19 10.74 21.42
N VAL A 179 30.14 9.95 21.68
CA VAL A 179 30.10 8.53 21.31
C VAL A 179 30.09 8.36 19.80
N PHE A 180 29.29 9.16 19.08
CA PHE A 180 29.27 9.10 17.62
C PHE A 180 30.60 9.53 17.00
N VAL A 181 31.26 10.54 17.57
CA VAL A 181 32.59 10.99 17.11
C VAL A 181 33.63 9.88 17.32
N ASP A 182 33.69 9.29 18.51
CA ASP A 182 34.61 8.18 18.82
C ASP A 182 34.39 6.97 17.89
N VAL A 183 33.13 6.59 17.63
CA VAL A 183 32.83 5.50 16.69
C VAL A 183 33.22 5.87 15.25
N ALA A 184 32.95 7.10 14.80
CA ALA A 184 33.34 7.55 13.48
C ALA A 184 34.87 7.57 13.29
N GLU A 185 35.61 8.01 14.31
CA GLU A 185 37.08 7.97 14.32
C GLU A 185 37.61 6.55 14.28
N LYS A 186 37.01 5.62 15.03
CA LYS A 186 37.36 4.19 14.98
C LYS A 186 37.11 3.59 13.60
N VAL A 187 35.99 3.92 12.95
CA VAL A 187 35.68 3.44 11.59
C VAL A 187 36.63 4.04 10.55
N ASN A 188 37.03 5.30 10.72
CA ASN A 188 37.99 5.98 9.85
C ASN A 188 39.46 5.58 10.13
N SER A 189 39.73 4.91 11.25
CA SER A 189 41.07 4.47 11.59
C SER A 189 41.52 3.35 10.63
N PRO A 190 42.73 3.45 10.03
CA PRO A 190 43.21 2.50 9.02
C PRO A 190 43.38 1.06 9.55
N SER A 191 43.40 0.89 10.87
CA SER A 191 43.53 -0.41 11.55
C SER A 191 42.35 -1.37 11.32
N ASN A 192 41.21 -0.89 10.81
CA ASN A 192 40.05 -1.73 10.43
C ASN A 192 40.05 -2.13 8.93
N THR A 193 41.07 -1.76 8.15
CA THR A 193 41.19 -2.12 6.72
C THR A 193 41.98 -3.43 6.54
N ILE A 194 41.74 -4.43 7.41
CA ILE A 194 42.33 -5.76 7.25
C ILE A 194 41.20 -6.78 7.17
N VAL A 195 41.26 -7.56 6.09
CA VAL A 195 40.41 -8.70 5.70
C VAL A 195 39.09 -8.34 5.01
N HIS A 196 39.12 -8.31 3.67
CA HIS A 196 38.38 -9.25 2.82
C HIS A 196 38.90 -9.07 1.38
N GLU A 197 40.00 -9.77 1.07
CA GLU A 197 40.35 -10.18 -0.31
C GLU A 197 39.64 -11.50 -0.61
#